data_AF-A0A2E6TGC1-F1
#
_entry.id   AF-A0A2E6TGC1-F1
#
_cell.length_a   1.000
_cell.length_b   1.000
_cell.length_c   1.000
_cell.angle_alpha   90.00
_cell.angle_beta   90.00
_cell.angle_gamma   90.00
#
_symmetry.space_group_name_H-M   'P 1'
#
loop_
_entity.id
_entity.type
_entity.pdbx_description
1 polymer ?
#
loop_
_entity_poly.entity_id
_entity_poly.type
_entity_poly.pdbx_seq_one_letter_code
_entity_poly.pdbx_strand_id
1 'polypeptide(L)'
;MSKRPNVQLMILLATHGLWAFLITLWNDFFAFLPIYFYMVGIFAILPATRLDFPRGFTCAVLSGCFLDAAFPTPFGFHACLLAIACVALRAIDEETLISRRRMPVVAALIINFIFFTSLHAWFTFQTPQGGEILHGRACIDLICSEVLLVIAFPWLIDLHKAFLNLAGMEKAIIQNSAS
;
A
#
# COMPACT_ATOMS: atom_id res chain seq x y z
N MET A 1 5.04 -21.29 8.17
CA MET A 1 5.16 -21.13 6.70
C MET A 1 3.92 -21.69 6.00
N SER A 2 3.32 -20.97 5.04
CA SER A 2 2.09 -21.39 4.35
C SER A 2 2.29 -22.63 3.48
N LYS A 3 1.29 -23.52 3.43
CA LYS A 3 1.28 -24.72 2.57
C LYS A 3 1.21 -24.40 1.07
N ARG A 4 0.81 -23.18 0.68
CA ARG A 4 0.65 -22.76 -0.73
C ARG A 4 1.04 -21.28 -0.93
N PRO A 5 2.33 -20.95 -0.83
CA PRO A 5 2.76 -19.55 -0.78
C PRO A 5 2.60 -18.81 -2.12
N ASN A 6 2.62 -19.52 -3.25
CA ASN A 6 2.34 -18.91 -4.57
C ASN A 6 0.86 -18.50 -4.70
N VAL A 7 -0.06 -19.25 -4.08
CA VAL A 7 -1.50 -18.89 -4.07
C VAL A 7 -1.72 -17.64 -3.22
N GLN A 8 -1.02 -17.51 -2.09
CA GLN A 8 -1.06 -16.29 -1.29
C GLN A 8 -0.57 -15.07 -2.06
N LEU A 9 0.54 -15.21 -2.79
CA LEU A 9 1.05 -14.16 -3.68
C LEU A 9 -0.01 -13.73 -4.71
N MET A 10 -0.64 -14.70 -5.39
CA MET A 10 -1.68 -14.40 -6.39
C MET A 10 -2.89 -13.71 -5.78
N ILE A 11 -3.39 -14.17 -4.63
CA ILE A 11 -4.51 -13.53 -3.94
C ILE A 11 -4.15 -12.11 -3.51
N LEU A 12 -2.93 -11.90 -3.01
CA LEU A 12 -2.50 -10.59 -2.59
C LEU A 12 -2.37 -9.62 -3.77
N LEU A 13 -1.80 -10.07 -4.89
CA LEU A 13 -1.74 -9.30 -6.14
C LEU A 13 -3.14 -8.98 -6.66
N ALA A 14 -4.07 -9.94 -6.64
CA ALA A 14 -5.46 -9.70 -7.04
C ALA A 14 -6.15 -8.68 -6.10
N THR A 15 -5.89 -8.77 -4.80
CA THR A 15 -6.38 -7.81 -3.80
C THR A 15 -5.83 -6.42 -4.10
N HIS A 16 -4.52 -6.28 -4.35
CA HIS A 16 -3.89 -5.02 -4.73
C HIS A 16 -4.49 -4.45 -6.03
N GLY A 17 -4.65 -5.27 -7.07
CA GLY A 17 -5.27 -4.82 -8.33
C GLY A 17 -6.69 -4.29 -8.12
N LEU A 18 -7.52 -5.01 -7.35
CA LEU A 18 -8.85 -4.54 -6.97
C LEU A 18 -8.81 -3.22 -6.23
N TRP A 19 -7.87 -3.06 -5.29
CA TRP A 19 -7.73 -1.84 -4.50
C TRP A 19 -7.28 -0.64 -5.31
N ALA A 20 -6.28 -0.81 -6.17
CA ALA A 20 -5.84 0.24 -7.06
C ALA A 20 -6.99 0.69 -7.97
N PHE A 21 -7.76 -0.26 -8.52
CA PHE A 21 -8.96 0.03 -9.29
C PHE A 21 -10.02 0.83 -8.49
N LEU A 22 -10.32 0.41 -7.25
CA LEU A 22 -11.27 1.12 -6.38
C LEU A 22 -10.80 2.53 -6.03
N ILE A 23 -9.49 2.73 -5.81
CA ILE A 23 -8.90 4.06 -5.55
C ILE A 23 -9.02 4.94 -6.79
N THR A 24 -8.81 4.41 -8.00
CA THR A 24 -9.03 5.16 -9.24
C THR A 24 -10.49 5.57 -9.38
N LEU A 25 -11.44 4.65 -9.20
CA LEU A 25 -12.88 4.97 -9.22
C LEU A 25 -13.26 6.00 -8.15
N TRP A 26 -12.67 5.91 -6.96
CA TRP A 26 -12.90 6.87 -5.89
C TRP A 26 -12.42 8.27 -6.27
N ASN A 27 -11.22 8.38 -6.83
CA ASN A 27 -10.69 9.65 -7.31
C ASN A 27 -11.53 10.24 -8.45
N ASP A 28 -12.01 9.40 -9.38
CA ASP A 28 -12.90 9.83 -10.45
C ASP A 28 -14.25 10.33 -9.89
N PHE A 29 -14.82 9.63 -8.92
CA PHE A 29 -16.06 10.04 -8.26
C PHE A 29 -15.89 11.40 -7.56
N PHE A 30 -14.76 11.63 -6.90
CA PHE A 30 -14.46 12.89 -6.21
C PHE A 30 -13.84 13.96 -7.10
N ALA A 31 -13.75 13.77 -8.42
CA ALA A 31 -13.12 14.74 -9.33
C ALA A 31 -13.83 16.13 -9.34
N PHE A 32 -15.07 16.22 -8.87
CA PHE A 32 -15.77 17.49 -8.67
C PHE A 32 -15.27 18.28 -7.45
N LEU A 33 -14.68 17.61 -6.46
CA LEU A 33 -13.89 18.24 -5.41
C LEU A 33 -12.44 18.34 -5.92
N PRO A 34 -11.72 19.45 -5.69
CA PRO A 34 -10.32 19.56 -6.07
C PRO A 34 -9.39 18.76 -5.13
N ILE A 35 -9.85 17.59 -4.67
CA ILE A 35 -9.15 16.73 -3.69
C ILE A 35 -8.74 15.44 -4.39
N TYR A 36 -7.49 15.04 -4.23
CA TYR A 36 -6.95 13.80 -4.74
C TYR A 36 -6.51 12.88 -3.60
N PHE A 37 -7.00 11.64 -3.60
CA PHE A 37 -6.73 10.63 -2.58
C PHE A 37 -5.60 9.70 -3.03
N TYR A 38 -4.44 9.85 -2.41
CA TYR A 38 -3.24 9.05 -2.64
C TYR A 38 -3.03 8.04 -1.50
N MET A 39 -3.29 6.77 -1.77
CA MET A 39 -3.34 5.71 -0.73
C MET A 39 -2.36 4.57 -1.02
N VAL A 40 -1.16 4.88 -1.52
CA VAL A 40 -0.18 3.88 -1.95
C VAL A 40 0.49 3.16 -0.77
N GLY A 41 0.56 3.77 0.41
CA GLY A 41 1.18 3.13 1.59
C GLY A 41 0.57 1.78 1.97
N ILE A 42 -0.69 1.55 1.59
CA ILE A 42 -1.42 0.30 1.75
C ILE A 42 -0.70 -0.89 1.12
N PHE A 43 -0.10 -0.69 -0.05
CA PHE A 43 0.47 -1.75 -0.88
C PHE A 43 1.81 -2.26 -0.36
N ALA A 44 2.43 -1.57 0.61
CA ALA A 44 3.70 -1.98 1.19
C ALA A 44 3.55 -3.01 2.32
N ILE A 45 2.48 -2.92 3.11
CA ILE A 45 2.39 -3.62 4.39
C ILE A 45 2.12 -5.10 4.24
N LEU A 46 1.11 -5.48 3.46
CA LEU A 46 0.69 -6.88 3.35
C LEU A 46 1.78 -7.76 2.71
N PRO A 47 2.49 -7.35 1.64
CA PRO A 47 3.59 -8.15 1.10
C PRO A 47 4.73 -8.37 2.10
N ALA A 48 5.05 -7.35 2.89
CA ALA A 48 6.10 -7.43 3.90
C ALA A 48 5.72 -8.31 5.09
N THR A 49 4.44 -8.36 5.47
CA THR A 49 3.99 -9.07 6.69
C THR A 49 3.39 -10.45 6.44
N ARG A 50 2.94 -10.76 5.22
CA ARG A 50 2.19 -12.00 4.93
C ARG A 50 2.89 -13.01 4.04
N LEU A 51 3.90 -12.58 3.29
CA LEU A 51 4.66 -13.45 2.39
C LEU A 51 6.04 -13.75 2.97
N ASP A 52 6.84 -14.57 2.32
CA ASP A 52 8.30 -14.64 2.50
C ASP A 52 8.98 -13.55 1.66
N PHE A 53 10.22 -13.17 2.00
CA PHE A 53 10.93 -12.07 1.35
C PHE A 53 10.88 -12.05 -0.19
N PRO A 54 11.25 -13.12 -0.92
CA PRO A 54 11.28 -13.06 -2.39
C PRO A 54 9.89 -12.87 -2.99
N ARG A 55 8.84 -13.46 -2.39
CA ARG A 55 7.45 -13.30 -2.83
C ARG A 55 6.90 -11.93 -2.43
N GLY A 56 7.20 -11.45 -1.23
CA GLY A 56 6.84 -10.11 -0.75
C GLY A 56 7.45 -9.01 -1.63
N PHE A 57 8.73 -9.13 -1.93
CA PHE A 57 9.44 -8.21 -2.82
C PHE A 57 8.85 -8.24 -4.23
N THR A 58 8.64 -9.43 -4.81
CA THR A 58 7.99 -9.57 -6.11
C THR A 58 6.59 -8.95 -6.13
N CYS A 59 5.80 -9.18 -5.08
CA CYS A 59 4.48 -8.60 -4.95
C CYS A 59 4.52 -7.07 -4.89
N ALA A 60 5.43 -6.51 -4.09
CA ALA A 60 5.60 -5.06 -3.94
C ALA A 60 6.00 -4.41 -5.28
N VAL A 61 6.97 -4.99 -5.99
CA VAL A 61 7.42 -4.50 -7.31
C VAL A 61 6.29 -4.56 -8.33
N LEU A 62 5.62 -5.71 -8.48
CA LEU A 62 4.53 -5.85 -9.45
C LEU A 62 3.36 -4.92 -9.14
N SER A 63 3.05 -4.72 -7.85
CA SER A 63 2.04 -3.76 -7.42
C SER A 63 2.45 -2.34 -7.78
N GLY A 64 3.71 -1.98 -7.59
CA GLY A 64 4.23 -0.68 -7.98
C GLY A 64 4.21 -0.46 -9.49
N CYS A 65 4.57 -1.46 -10.30
CA CYS A 65 4.43 -1.38 -11.76
C CYS A 65 2.97 -1.16 -12.18
N PHE A 66 2.02 -1.81 -11.50
CA PHE A 66 0.60 -1.60 -11.74
C PHE A 66 0.17 -0.17 -11.37
N LEU A 67 0.63 0.35 -10.24
CA LEU A 67 0.35 1.72 -9.82
C LEU A 67 0.97 2.75 -10.77
N ASP A 68 2.20 2.53 -11.24
CA ASP A 68 2.85 3.38 -12.24
C ASP A 68 2.12 3.38 -13.59
N ALA A 69 1.37 2.31 -13.91
CA ALA A 69 0.50 2.27 -15.09
C ALA A 69 -0.87 2.94 -14.84
N ALA A 70 -1.35 2.95 -13.60
CA ALA A 70 -2.66 3.49 -13.23
C ALA A 70 -2.64 4.99 -12.88
N PHE A 71 -1.50 5.49 -12.41
CA PHE A 71 -1.36 6.85 -11.92
C PHE A 71 -0.39 7.67 -12.79
N PRO A 72 -0.59 8.99 -12.89
CA PRO A 72 0.30 9.87 -13.64
C PRO A 72 1.58 10.13 -12.83
N THR A 73 2.42 9.11 -12.68
CA THR A 73 3.72 9.19 -11.99
C THR A 73 4.87 8.85 -12.92
N PRO A 74 6.11 9.26 -12.58
CA PRO A 74 7.28 8.82 -13.34
C PRO A 74 7.36 7.30 -13.40
N PHE A 75 7.78 6.76 -14.54
CA PHE A 75 7.91 5.32 -14.71
C PHE A 75 8.83 4.71 -13.65
N GLY A 76 8.34 3.67 -12.97
CA GLY A 76 9.08 2.96 -11.93
C GLY A 76 9.09 3.66 -10.57
N PHE A 77 8.39 4.79 -10.40
CA PHE A 77 8.34 5.51 -9.13
C PHE A 77 7.78 4.63 -8.01
N HIS A 78 6.58 4.09 -8.19
CA HIS A 78 5.95 3.23 -7.19
C HIS A 78 6.65 1.88 -7.09
N ALA A 79 7.11 1.31 -8.21
CA ALA A 79 7.85 0.05 -8.21
C ALA A 79 9.10 0.12 -7.31
N CYS A 80 9.92 1.16 -7.48
CA CYS A 80 11.13 1.37 -6.68
C CYS A 80 10.80 1.68 -5.21
N LEU A 81 9.87 2.59 -4.95
CA LEU A 81 9.55 2.97 -3.58
C LEU A 81 8.89 1.83 -2.80
N LEU A 82 8.00 1.03 -3.41
CA LEU A 82 7.43 -0.15 -2.75
C LEU A 82 8.48 -1.23 -2.51
N ALA A 83 9.44 -1.42 -3.42
CA ALA A 83 10.56 -2.32 -3.20
C ALA A 83 11.40 -1.90 -1.98
N ILE A 84 11.75 -0.61 -1.89
CA ILE A 84 12.48 -0.04 -0.75
C ILE A 84 11.66 -0.20 0.54
N ALA A 85 10.38 0.12 0.52
CA ALA A 85 9.49 -0.03 1.67
C ALA A 85 9.40 -1.50 2.13
N CYS A 86 9.32 -2.46 1.20
CA CYS A 86 9.33 -3.88 1.53
C CYS A 86 10.63 -4.31 2.23
N VAL A 87 11.79 -3.83 1.76
CA VAL A 87 13.09 -4.11 2.42
C VAL A 87 13.15 -3.46 3.80
N ALA A 88 12.74 -2.20 3.93
CA ALA A 88 12.74 -1.48 5.20
C ALA A 88 11.82 -2.13 6.24
N LEU A 89 10.60 -2.53 5.84
CA LEU A 89 9.65 -3.21 6.72
C LEU A 89 10.16 -4.58 7.19
N ARG A 90 10.98 -5.27 6.38
CA ARG A 90 11.59 -6.56 6.75
C ARG A 90 12.78 -6.43 7.69
N ALA A 91 13.44 -5.27 7.68
CA ALA A 91 14.49 -4.97 8.64
C ALA A 91 13.92 -4.66 10.03
N ILE A 92 12.65 -4.26 10.11
CA ILE A 92 11.93 -4.11 11.38
C ILE A 92 11.51 -5.50 11.86
N ASP A 93 11.77 -5.79 13.13
CA ASP A 93 11.42 -7.05 13.77
C ASP A 93 9.93 -7.44 13.52
N GLU A 94 9.73 -8.62 12.91
CA GLU A 94 8.42 -9.12 12.48
C GLU A 94 7.46 -9.28 13.66
N GLU A 95 7.96 -9.67 14.84
CA GLU A 95 7.12 -9.78 16.05
C GLU A 95 6.60 -8.41 16.49
N THR A 96 7.41 -7.36 16.33
CA THR A 96 7.04 -6.00 16.70
C THR A 96 5.98 -5.43 15.75
N LEU A 97 6.06 -5.74 14.45
CA LEU A 97 5.08 -5.31 13.44
C LEU A 97 3.73 -6.02 13.56
N ILE A 98 3.73 -7.31 13.90
CA ILE A 98 2.52 -8.15 13.91
C ILE A 98 1.80 -8.12 15.26
N SER A 99 2.54 -8.06 16.39
CA SER A 99 1.94 -8.17 17.73
C SER A 99 1.01 -7.01 18.10
N ARG A 100 1.21 -5.83 17.50
CA ARG A 100 0.42 -4.63 17.79
C ARG A 100 -0.51 -4.32 16.63
N ARG A 101 -1.82 -4.51 16.81
CA ARG A 101 -2.87 -4.20 15.81
C ARG A 101 -2.75 -2.82 15.16
N ARG A 102 -2.17 -1.83 15.86
CA ARG A 102 -1.99 -0.44 15.37
C ARG A 102 -0.71 -0.21 14.56
N MET A 103 0.34 -1.01 14.76
CA MET A 103 1.63 -0.79 14.09
C MET A 103 1.56 -0.87 12.55
N PRO A 104 0.81 -1.81 11.94
CA PRO A 104 0.66 -1.86 10.50
C PRO A 104 0.02 -0.59 9.91
N VAL A 105 -0.97 0.00 10.62
CA VAL A 105 -1.63 1.24 10.20
C VAL A 105 -0.63 2.39 10.25
N VAL A 106 0.08 2.54 11.37
CA VAL A 106 1.08 3.61 11.53
C VAL A 106 2.18 3.51 10.47
N ALA A 107 2.68 2.30 10.21
CA ALA A 107 3.66 2.07 9.15
C ALA A 107 3.10 2.45 7.76
N ALA A 108 1.84 2.12 7.47
CA ALA A 108 1.20 2.49 6.21
C ALA A 108 1.11 4.02 6.04
N LEU A 109 0.74 4.75 7.10
CA LEU A 109 0.68 6.22 7.10
C LEU A 109 2.06 6.84 6.84
N ILE A 110 3.09 6.37 7.56
CA ILE A 110 4.47 6.87 7.37
C ILE A 110 4.94 6.64 5.94
N ILE A 111 4.71 5.45 5.38
CA ILE A 111 5.09 5.12 4.01
C ILE A 111 4.31 5.98 3.02
N ASN A 112 3.00 6.14 3.21
CA ASN A 112 2.16 6.96 2.35
C ASN A 112 2.61 8.42 2.33
N PHE A 113 2.90 8.98 3.51
CA PHE A 113 3.47 10.32 3.67
C PHE A 113 4.79 10.47 2.92
N ILE A 114 5.73 9.54 3.08
CA ILE A 114 7.03 9.58 2.38
C ILE A 114 6.83 9.53 0.87
N PHE A 115 5.94 8.68 0.37
CA PHE A 115 5.71 8.53 -1.06
C PHE A 115 5.07 9.78 -1.65
N PHE A 116 4.03 10.29 -0.99
CA PHE A 116 3.33 11.50 -1.41
C PHE A 116 4.28 12.69 -1.43
N THR A 117 5.05 12.91 -0.36
CA THR A 117 6.01 14.03 -0.29
C THR A 117 7.13 13.88 -1.31
N SER A 118 7.60 12.67 -1.59
CA SER A 118 8.60 12.40 -2.62
C SER A 118 8.07 12.74 -4.02
N LEU A 119 6.81 12.37 -4.31
CA LEU A 119 6.15 12.68 -5.57
C LEU A 119 5.88 14.18 -5.70
N HIS A 120 5.41 14.81 -4.63
CA HIS A 120 5.17 16.25 -4.57
C HIS A 120 6.45 17.05 -4.80
N ALA A 121 7.56 16.64 -4.16
CA ALA A 121 8.87 17.25 -4.37
C ALA A 121 9.30 17.12 -5.83
N TRP A 122 9.15 15.93 -6.42
CA TRP A 122 9.45 15.69 -7.84
C TRP A 122 8.70 16.66 -8.76
N PHE A 123 7.39 16.82 -8.60
CA PHE A 123 6.61 17.76 -9.41
C PHE A 123 6.97 19.22 -9.17
N THR A 124 7.29 19.58 -7.92
CA THR A 124 7.73 20.92 -7.56
C THR A 124 9.03 21.29 -8.30
N PHE A 125 9.97 20.35 -8.41
CA PHE A 125 11.22 20.56 -9.17
C PHE A 125 10.99 20.71 -10.68
N GLN A 126 10.02 19.97 -11.24
CA GLN A 126 9.73 20.04 -12.68
C GLN A 126 8.94 21.29 -13.09
N THR A 127 8.12 21.85 -12.20
CA THR A 127 7.22 22.96 -12.52
C THR A 127 7.31 24.11 -11.51
N PRO A 128 8.42 24.88 -11.48
CA PRO A 128 8.67 25.90 -10.45
C PRO A 128 7.67 27.07 -10.46
N GLN A 129 7.04 27.35 -11.60
CA GLN A 129 6.24 28.55 -11.82
C GLN A 129 4.82 28.48 -11.23
N GLY A 130 4.37 27.31 -10.75
CA GLY A 130 3.01 27.08 -10.19
C GLY A 130 2.96 26.74 -8.69
N GLY A 131 4.05 26.94 -7.95
CA GLY A 131 4.28 26.36 -6.62
C GLY A 131 3.20 26.66 -5.58
N GLU A 132 2.78 27.93 -5.40
CA GLU A 132 1.95 28.32 -4.24
C GLU A 132 0.57 27.63 -4.19
N ILE A 133 -0.14 27.57 -5.32
CA ILE A 133 -1.43 26.89 -5.42
C ILE A 133 -1.24 25.37 -5.29
N LEU A 134 -0.13 24.85 -5.83
CA LEU A 134 0.22 23.43 -5.77
C LEU A 134 0.46 22.96 -4.33
N HIS A 135 1.15 23.76 -3.50
CA HIS A 135 1.48 23.44 -2.11
C HIS A 135 0.25 23.39 -1.21
N GLY A 136 -0.63 24.39 -1.30
CA GLY A 136 -1.86 24.44 -0.49
C GLY A 136 -2.76 23.24 -0.77
N ARG A 137 -2.94 22.91 -2.05
CA ARG A 137 -3.71 21.74 -2.49
C ARG A 137 -3.07 20.42 -2.05
N ALA A 138 -1.76 20.28 -2.22
CA ALA A 138 -1.03 19.07 -1.80
C ALA A 138 -1.17 18.77 -0.31
N CYS A 139 -1.20 19.80 0.55
CA CYS A 139 -1.46 19.62 1.98
C CYS A 139 -2.86 19.06 2.26
N ILE A 140 -3.89 19.57 1.57
CA ILE A 140 -5.27 19.08 1.71
C ILE A 140 -5.35 17.63 1.22
N ASP A 141 -4.82 17.35 0.03
CA ASP A 141 -4.78 16.02 -0.56
C ASP A 141 -4.09 15.03 0.38
N LEU A 142 -2.95 15.39 0.96
CA LEU A 142 -2.24 14.57 1.93
C LEU A 142 -3.06 14.31 3.19
N ILE A 143 -3.62 15.35 3.81
CA ILE A 143 -4.43 15.18 5.03
C ILE A 143 -5.65 14.28 4.77
N CYS A 144 -6.37 14.54 3.67
CA CYS A 144 -7.51 13.73 3.26
C CYS A 144 -7.10 12.28 2.97
N SER A 145 -5.94 12.08 2.34
CA SER A 145 -5.39 10.75 2.05
C SER A 145 -5.04 9.98 3.31
N GLU A 146 -4.35 10.59 4.27
CA GLU A 146 -3.98 9.96 5.54
C GLU A 146 -5.23 9.62 6.36
N VAL A 147 -6.20 10.52 6.45
CA VAL A 147 -7.49 10.27 7.14
C VAL A 147 -8.22 9.10 6.50
N LEU A 148 -8.34 9.10 5.17
CA LEU A 148 -9.01 8.00 4.46
C LEU A 148 -8.24 6.68 4.63
N LEU A 149 -6.91 6.71 4.66
CA LEU A 149 -6.08 5.52 4.91
C LEU A 149 -6.33 4.94 6.30
N VAL A 150 -6.40 5.77 7.35
CA VAL A 150 -6.73 5.31 8.72
C VAL A 150 -8.06 4.57 8.76
N ILE A 151 -9.06 5.07 8.02
CA ILE A 151 -10.41 4.50 7.99
C ILE A 151 -10.46 3.23 7.15
N ALA A 152 -9.89 3.25 5.95
CA ALA A 152 -10.01 2.17 4.97
C ALA A 152 -9.06 0.99 5.25
N PHE A 153 -7.87 1.26 5.78
CA PHE A 153 -6.81 0.24 5.90
C PHE A 153 -7.17 -0.94 6.82
N PRO A 154 -7.81 -0.76 7.99
CA PRO A 154 -8.28 -1.87 8.81
C PRO A 154 -9.26 -2.79 8.06
N TRP A 155 -10.21 -2.20 7.32
CA TRP A 155 -11.17 -2.96 6.51
C TRP A 155 -10.47 -3.77 5.43
N LEU A 156 -9.44 -3.20 4.81
CA LEU A 156 -8.63 -3.85 3.79
C LEU A 156 -7.86 -5.07 4.31
N ILE A 157 -7.29 -4.97 5.51
CA ILE A 157 -6.64 -6.10 6.18
C ILE A 157 -7.66 -7.22 6.40
N ASP A 158 -8.87 -6.89 6.87
CA ASP A 158 -9.90 -7.88 7.16
C ASP A 158 -10.50 -8.49 5.88
N LEU A 159 -10.65 -7.71 4.81
CA LEU A 159 -11.02 -8.20 3.48
C LEU A 159 -9.98 -9.19 2.94
N HIS A 160 -8.68 -8.88 3.08
CA HIS A 160 -7.62 -9.80 2.66
C HIS A 160 -7.67 -11.12 3.45
N LYS A 161 -7.89 -11.06 4.77
CA LYS A 161 -8.09 -12.27 5.58
C LYS A 161 -9.30 -13.07 5.08
N ALA A 162 -10.43 -12.40 4.80
CA ALA A 162 -11.61 -13.07 4.26
C ALA A 162 -11.32 -13.80 2.93
N PHE A 163 -10.54 -13.20 2.03
CA PHE A 163 -10.11 -13.88 0.80
C PHE A 163 -9.20 -15.09 1.07
N LEU A 164 -8.26 -14.97 2.00
CA LEU A 164 -7.43 -16.10 2.43
C LEU A 164 -8.27 -17.23 3.04
N ASN A 165 -9.35 -16.89 3.76
CA ASN A 165 -10.27 -17.83 4.39
C ASN A 165 -11.10 -18.59 3.36
N LEU A 166 -11.64 -17.86 2.39
CA LEU A 166 -12.37 -18.45 1.25
C LEU A 166 -11.46 -19.38 0.43
N ALA A 167 -10.17 -19.06 0.33
CA ALA A 167 -9.17 -19.93 -0.29
C ALA A 167 -8.72 -21.11 0.60
N GLY A 168 -9.27 -21.26 1.81
CA GLY A 168 -8.97 -22.34 2.74
C GLY A 168 -7.60 -22.25 3.41
N MET A 169 -6.98 -21.06 3.48
CA MET A 169 -5.58 -20.89 3.92
C MET A 169 -5.38 -20.48 5.39
N GLU A 170 -6.38 -19.94 6.10
CA GLU A 170 -6.19 -19.49 7.50
C GLU A 170 -6.22 -20.63 8.53
N LYS A 171 -7.01 -21.70 8.30
CA LYS A 171 -7.01 -22.90 9.17
C LYS A 171 -5.62 -23.57 9.29
N ALA A 172 -4.76 -23.41 8.28
CA ALA A 172 -3.41 -23.97 8.29
C ALA A 172 -2.38 -23.14 9.10
N ILE A 173 -2.70 -21.88 9.44
CA ILE A 173 -1.79 -20.99 10.17
C ILE A 173 -1.95 -21.18 11.68
N ILE A 174 -3.20 -21.31 12.18
CA ILE A 174 -3.49 -21.52 13.61
C ILE A 174 -3.01 -22.91 14.10
N GLN A 175 -3.04 -23.93 13.25
CA GLN A 175 -2.53 -25.27 13.61
C GLN A 175 -0.99 -25.34 13.72
N ASN A 176 -0.25 -24.48 13.00
CA ASN A 176 1.22 -24.45 13.03
C ASN A 176 1.80 -23.57 14.15
N SER A 177 1.00 -22.71 14.79
CA SER A 177 1.42 -21.92 15.97
C SER A 177 1.18 -22.65 17.29
N ALA A 178 0.55 -23.84 17.23
CA ALA A 178 0.25 -24.69 18.38
C ALA A 178 1.06 -26.00 18.39
N SER A 179 2.02 -26.14 17.47
CA SER A 179 2.94 -27.28 17.32
C SER A 179 4.38 -26.78 17.38
#